data_AF-D1PY87-F1
#
_entry.id   AF-D1PY87-F1
#
_cell.length_a   1.000
_cell.length_b   1.000
_cell.length_c   1.000
_cell.angle_alpha   90.00
_cell.angle_beta   90.00
_cell.angle_gamma   90.00
#
_symmetry.space_group_name_H-M   'P 1'
#
loop_
_entity.id
_entity.type
_entity.pdbx_description
1 polymer ?
#
loop_
_entity_poly.entity_id
_entity_poly.type
_entity_poly.pdbx_seq_one_letter_code
_entity_poly.pdbx_strand_id
1 'polypeptide(L)'
;MFGKNKNTITQEELNELISPLFDRINKLETVAKKQARQIAMLEQKLSNKPNADQVDAHGVDSSDGSFEHSDSNAIGPTQDNLATDVQNIPPTLNTFYLPAPNSNGQFLECSNSIQVGKSIYQLSTKDGINGQFIMLTTPDAIATAMISISQFVKPACRIEGNTHQQPRQIETLEEGTAQRDGDVWRVISKAKVLFQ
;
A
#
# COMPACT_ATOMS: atom_id res chain seq x y z
N MET A 1 24.85 -45.35 20.68
CA MET A 1 23.94 -44.87 19.62
C MET A 1 24.18 -43.39 19.40
N PHE A 2 24.93 -43.02 18.36
CA PHE A 2 25.16 -41.61 18.01
C PHE A 2 25.27 -41.45 16.49
N GLY A 3 24.13 -41.32 15.82
CA GLY A 3 24.05 -40.93 14.42
C GLY A 3 24.00 -39.41 14.31
N LYS A 4 25.13 -38.79 13.94
CA LYS A 4 25.23 -37.36 13.65
C LYS A 4 24.72 -37.12 12.24
N ASN A 5 23.49 -36.62 12.08
CA ASN A 5 23.01 -36.11 10.78
C ASN A 5 23.61 -34.72 10.54
N LYS A 6 24.70 -34.66 9.77
CA LYS A 6 25.21 -33.42 9.18
C LYS A 6 24.74 -33.37 7.72
N ASN A 7 23.64 -32.67 7.45
CA ASN A 7 23.28 -32.28 6.09
C ASN A 7 24.35 -31.31 5.58
N THR A 8 25.30 -31.82 4.80
CA THR A 8 26.31 -31.00 4.13
C THR A 8 25.80 -30.81 2.72
N ILE A 9 25.27 -29.62 2.41
CA ILE A 9 24.88 -29.23 1.04
C ILE A 9 26.10 -29.36 0.14
N THR A 10 25.92 -30.00 -1.01
CA THR A 10 26.99 -30.18 -2.00
C THR A 10 27.26 -28.88 -2.75
N GLN A 11 28.48 -28.71 -3.30
CA GLN A 11 28.82 -27.51 -4.09
C GLN A 11 27.94 -27.36 -5.35
N GLU A 12 27.45 -28.48 -5.90
CA GLU A 12 26.58 -28.50 -7.07
C GLU A 12 25.18 -27.97 -6.72
N GLU A 13 24.58 -28.43 -5.62
CA GLU A 13 23.30 -27.91 -5.11
C GLU A 13 23.41 -26.42 -4.74
N LEU A 14 24.55 -26.01 -4.17
CA LEU A 14 24.81 -24.61 -3.84
C LEU A 14 24.86 -23.74 -5.10
N ASN A 15 25.49 -24.22 -6.18
CA ASN A 15 25.54 -23.50 -7.45
C ASN A 15 24.17 -23.42 -8.14
N GLU A 16 23.37 -24.48 -8.06
CA GLU A 16 21.98 -24.47 -8.56
C GLU A 16 21.09 -23.46 -7.83
N LEU A 17 21.29 -23.29 -6.52
CA LEU A 17 20.57 -22.28 -5.72
C LEU A 17 21.04 -20.85 -6.00
N ILE A 18 22.32 -20.67 -6.29
CA ILE A 18 22.93 -19.35 -6.49
C ILE A 18 22.67 -18.79 -7.90
N SER A 19 22.64 -19.64 -8.93
CA SER A 19 22.40 -19.24 -10.33
C SER A 19 21.13 -18.40 -10.52
N PRO A 20 19.92 -18.83 -10.08
CA PRO A 20 18.70 -18.04 -10.25
C PRO A 20 18.71 -16.74 -9.43
N LEU A 21 19.50 -16.67 -8.34
CA LEU A 21 19.65 -15.45 -7.56
C LEU A 21 20.48 -14.41 -8.31
N PHE A 22 21.57 -14.81 -8.97
CA PHE A 22 22.35 -13.91 -9.83
C PHE A 22 21.52 -13.37 -11.01
N ASP A 23 20.75 -14.23 -11.67
CA ASP A 23 19.86 -13.80 -12.76
C ASP A 23 18.81 -12.80 -12.27
N ARG A 24 18.24 -13.03 -11.09
CA ARG A 24 17.29 -12.11 -10.47
C ARG A 24 17.94 -10.77 -10.13
N ILE A 25 19.16 -10.78 -9.62
CA ILE A 25 19.92 -9.55 -9.32
C ILE A 25 20.20 -8.77 -10.61
N ASN A 26 20.71 -9.42 -11.65
CA ASN A 26 20.96 -8.79 -12.95
C ASN A 26 19.67 -8.19 -13.53
N LYS A 27 18.55 -8.91 -13.46
CA LYS A 27 17.25 -8.41 -13.88
C LYS A 27 16.82 -7.19 -13.06
N LEU A 28 16.96 -7.22 -11.74
CA LEU A 28 16.64 -6.08 -10.88
C LEU A 28 17.51 -4.86 -11.19
N GLU A 29 18.81 -5.04 -11.42
CA GLU A 29 19.71 -3.95 -11.81
C GLU A 29 19.30 -3.31 -13.15
N THR A 30 18.90 -4.11 -14.14
CA THR A 30 18.43 -3.57 -15.43
C THR A 30 17.15 -2.75 -15.28
N VAL A 31 16.22 -3.21 -14.43
CA VAL A 31 14.98 -2.49 -14.12
C VAL A 31 15.29 -1.19 -13.39
N ALA A 32 16.16 -1.21 -12.39
CA ALA A 32 16.56 -0.02 -11.65
C ALA A 32 17.22 1.03 -12.55
N LYS A 33 18.14 0.62 -13.44
CA LYS A 33 18.76 1.52 -14.44
C LYS A 33 17.72 2.12 -15.39
N LYS A 34 16.72 1.35 -15.80
CA LYS A 34 15.64 1.84 -16.68
C LYS A 34 14.75 2.86 -15.96
N GLN A 35 14.38 2.58 -14.70
CA GLN A 35 13.57 3.48 -13.88
C GLN A 35 14.31 4.80 -13.62
N ALA A 36 15.60 4.76 -13.28
CA ALA A 36 16.40 5.96 -13.07
C ALA A 36 16.43 6.88 -14.30
N ARG A 37 16.53 6.30 -15.51
CA ARG A 37 16.45 7.07 -16.77
C ARG A 37 15.07 7.69 -16.98
N GLN A 38 14.00 6.96 -16.66
CA GLN A 38 12.64 7.48 -16.78
C GLN A 38 12.39 8.64 -15.81
N ILE A 39 12.88 8.54 -14.57
CA ILE A 39 12.80 9.61 -13.57
C ILE A 39 13.53 10.85 -14.08
N ALA A 40 14.77 10.71 -14.54
CA ALA A 40 15.55 11.83 -15.09
C ALA A 40 14.85 12.51 -16.29
N MET A 41 14.22 11.72 -17.18
CA MET A 41 13.45 12.26 -18.31
C MET A 41 12.18 13.00 -17.87
N LEU A 42 11.48 12.51 -16.84
CA LEU A 42 10.28 13.17 -16.31
C LEU A 42 10.63 14.46 -15.58
N GLU A 43 11.71 14.48 -14.80
CA GLU A 43 12.22 15.68 -14.14
C GLU A 43 12.62 16.75 -15.15
N GLN A 44 13.30 16.38 -16.24
CA GLN A 44 13.63 17.31 -17.32
C GLN A 44 12.38 17.90 -17.99
N LYS A 45 11.34 17.09 -18.19
CA LYS A 45 10.05 17.57 -18.74
C LYS A 45 9.32 18.52 -17.80
N LEU A 46 9.39 18.28 -16.49
CA LEU A 46 8.83 19.19 -15.48
C LEU A 46 9.62 20.50 -15.40
N SER A 47 10.95 20.45 -15.54
CA SER A 47 11.82 21.63 -15.53
C SER A 47 11.67 22.52 -16.78
N ASN A 48 11.13 22.00 -17.90
CA ASN A 48 10.94 22.74 -19.15
C ASN A 48 9.56 23.42 -19.28
N LYS A 49 8.76 23.53 -18.20
CA LYS A 49 7.59 24.42 -18.20
C LYS A 49 8.07 25.87 -17.95
N PRO A 50 8.03 26.77 -18.94
CA PRO A 50 8.26 28.19 -18.66
C PRO A 50 7.13 28.72 -17.78
N ASN A 51 7.53 29.41 -16.71
CA ASN A 51 6.67 30.26 -15.89
C ASN A 51 5.84 31.20 -16.80
N ALA A 52 4.52 31.07 -16.74
CA ALA A 52 3.62 32.16 -17.08
C ALA A 52 3.00 32.64 -15.77
N ASP A 53 3.65 33.62 -15.16
CA ASP A 53 3.13 34.39 -14.04
C ASP A 53 2.70 35.76 -14.58
N GLN A 54 1.50 36.18 -14.14
CA GLN A 54 0.98 37.56 -14.01
C GLN A 54 0.28 38.27 -15.18
N VAL A 55 -0.62 39.16 -14.73
CA VAL A 55 -1.42 40.25 -15.35
C VAL A 55 -2.70 39.83 -16.10
N ASP A 56 -3.90 40.41 -15.92
CA ASP A 56 -4.39 41.55 -15.13
C ASP A 56 -5.93 41.47 -15.03
N ALA A 57 -6.50 42.15 -14.04
CA ALA A 57 -7.93 42.42 -13.90
C ALA A 57 -8.42 43.49 -14.89
N HIS A 58 -9.67 43.37 -15.37
CA HIS A 58 -10.66 44.31 -15.96
C HIS A 58 -11.47 43.50 -16.99
N GLY A 59 -12.79 43.33 -16.96
CA GLY A 59 -13.86 44.33 -16.93
C GLY A 59 -14.81 44.02 -18.10
N VAL A 60 -16.01 43.53 -17.78
CA VAL A 60 -17.33 43.58 -18.48
C VAL A 60 -17.36 43.97 -19.98
N ASP A 61 -17.93 43.13 -20.87
CA ASP A 61 -19.15 43.42 -21.66
C ASP A 61 -19.62 42.21 -22.50
N SER A 62 -20.90 42.24 -22.87
CA SER A 62 -21.81 41.16 -23.26
C SER A 62 -21.99 40.98 -24.78
N SER A 63 -22.81 39.98 -25.16
CA SER A 63 -23.50 39.76 -26.46
C SER A 63 -22.64 39.14 -27.59
N ASP A 64 -23.09 38.25 -28.48
CA ASP A 64 -24.39 37.64 -28.79
C ASP A 64 -24.17 36.42 -29.74
N GLY A 65 -25.12 35.48 -29.72
CA GLY A 65 -25.52 34.45 -30.68
C GLY A 65 -24.57 33.84 -31.73
N SER A 66 -24.50 32.49 -31.77
CA SER A 66 -25.26 31.67 -32.75
C SER A 66 -24.71 30.23 -32.85
N PHE A 67 -25.66 29.29 -32.97
CA PHE A 67 -25.50 27.84 -33.16
C PHE A 67 -24.94 27.49 -34.55
N GLU A 68 -24.28 26.33 -34.70
CA GLU A 68 -24.77 25.23 -35.55
C GLU A 68 -23.90 23.96 -35.48
N HIS A 69 -24.58 22.84 -35.73
CA HIS A 69 -24.14 21.45 -35.62
C HIS A 69 -23.62 20.90 -36.97
N SER A 70 -22.86 19.81 -36.85
CA SER A 70 -22.83 18.64 -37.75
C SER A 70 -21.94 18.61 -39.01
N ASP A 71 -20.93 17.74 -38.88
CA ASP A 71 -20.69 16.52 -39.67
C ASP A 71 -20.07 16.56 -41.09
N SER A 72 -18.91 15.87 -41.16
CA SER A 72 -18.58 14.75 -42.06
C SER A 72 -17.47 14.91 -43.13
N ASN A 73 -16.51 13.98 -42.98
CA ASN A 73 -15.75 13.20 -43.98
C ASN A 73 -14.62 13.86 -44.79
N ALA A 74 -13.38 13.33 -44.67
CA ALA A 74 -12.95 12.09 -45.36
C ALA A 74 -11.46 11.69 -45.10
N ILE A 75 -11.26 10.45 -44.62
CA ILE A 75 -10.36 9.35 -45.13
C ILE A 75 -8.85 9.68 -45.32
N GLY A 76 -7.87 9.20 -44.51
CA GLY A 76 -7.28 7.84 -44.42
C GLY A 76 -6.07 7.67 -45.38
N PRO A 77 -4.94 6.92 -45.14
CA PRO A 77 -4.79 5.62 -44.40
C PRO A 77 -3.58 5.54 -43.40
N THR A 78 -3.65 4.85 -42.25
CA THR A 78 -3.41 3.41 -41.92
C THR A 78 -1.94 3.00 -41.63
N GLN A 79 -1.77 2.23 -40.53
CA GLN A 79 -0.64 1.37 -40.09
C GLN A 79 0.41 2.05 -39.19
N ASP A 80 0.70 1.62 -37.94
CA ASP A 80 0.46 0.36 -37.25
C ASP A 80 0.07 0.61 -35.78
N ASN A 81 -1.10 0.09 -35.40
CA ASN A 81 -1.49 -0.09 -34.01
C ASN A 81 -0.78 -1.33 -33.47
N LEU A 82 0.38 -1.15 -32.84
CA LEU A 82 0.71 -1.98 -31.69
C LEU A 82 0.14 -1.27 -30.47
N ALA A 83 -1.11 -1.64 -30.14
CA ALA A 83 -1.64 -1.47 -28.80
C ALA A 83 -0.65 -2.10 -27.83
N THR A 84 0.26 -1.29 -27.31
CA THR A 84 0.97 -1.65 -26.09
C THR A 84 -0.09 -1.46 -25.04
N ASP A 85 -0.75 -2.57 -24.71
CA ASP A 85 -1.37 -2.86 -23.43
C ASP A 85 -0.66 -2.01 -22.37
N VAL A 86 -1.20 -0.82 -22.11
CA VAL A 86 -0.94 -0.10 -20.88
C VAL A 86 -1.63 -1.01 -19.90
N GLN A 87 -0.91 -2.04 -19.44
CA GLN A 87 -1.31 -2.78 -18.28
C GLN A 87 -1.49 -1.71 -17.23
N ASN A 88 -2.77 -1.41 -17.03
CA ASN A 88 -3.32 -0.83 -15.84
C ASN A 88 -2.95 -1.81 -14.74
N ILE A 89 -1.67 -1.83 -14.34
CA ILE A 89 -1.20 -2.55 -13.17
C ILE A 89 -1.96 -1.85 -12.07
N PRO A 90 -2.98 -2.49 -11.47
CA PRO A 90 -3.71 -1.88 -10.38
C PRO A 90 -2.66 -1.49 -9.33
N PRO A 91 -2.77 -0.31 -8.68
CA PRO A 91 -1.85 0.04 -7.60
C PRO A 91 -1.75 -1.16 -6.68
N THR A 92 -0.57 -1.78 -6.60
CA THR A 92 -0.38 -3.02 -5.87
C THR A 92 -0.62 -2.69 -4.41
N LEU A 93 -1.79 -3.08 -3.91
CA LEU A 93 -2.17 -2.84 -2.53
C LEU A 93 -1.38 -3.83 -1.68
N ASN A 94 -0.40 -3.32 -0.96
CA ASN A 94 0.42 -4.11 -0.06
C ASN A 94 -0.34 -4.27 1.25
N THR A 95 -0.51 -5.52 1.68
CA THR A 95 -1.15 -5.85 2.94
C THR A 95 -0.12 -6.39 3.93
N PHE A 96 -0.17 -5.88 5.16
CA PHE A 96 0.64 -6.29 6.28
C PHE A 96 -0.25 -6.64 7.47
N TYR A 97 0.19 -7.57 8.30
CA TYR A 97 -0.45 -7.95 9.54
C TYR A 97 0.39 -7.46 10.71
N LEU A 98 -0.26 -6.76 11.64
CA LEU A 98 0.40 -6.04 12.72
C LEU A 98 -0.08 -6.58 14.07
N PRO A 99 0.81 -6.62 15.07
CA PRO A 99 0.43 -6.92 16.44
C PRO A 99 -0.24 -5.72 17.12
N ALA A 100 -0.51 -5.84 18.41
CA ALA A 100 -0.89 -4.69 19.22
C ALA A 100 0.14 -3.55 19.10
N PRO A 101 -0.29 -2.29 18.98
CA PRO A 101 0.60 -1.15 19.09
C PRO A 101 1.13 -1.04 20.53
N ASN A 102 2.27 -0.36 20.69
CA ASN A 102 2.73 0.06 22.01
C ASN A 102 1.84 1.21 22.58
N SER A 103 2.12 1.64 23.81
CA SER A 103 1.42 2.75 24.46
C SER A 103 1.51 4.09 23.70
N ASN A 104 2.49 4.24 22.82
CA ASN A 104 2.68 5.42 21.98
C ASN A 104 1.97 5.31 20.62
N GLY A 105 1.19 4.25 20.40
CA GLY A 105 0.49 4.02 19.13
C GLY A 105 1.42 3.60 17.99
N GLN A 106 2.54 2.93 18.27
CA GLN A 106 3.45 2.42 17.24
C GLN A 106 3.38 0.90 17.14
N PHE A 107 3.26 0.39 15.93
CA PHE A 107 3.44 -1.01 15.58
C PHE A 107 4.91 -1.25 15.26
N LEU A 108 5.59 -1.97 16.16
CA LEU A 108 7.03 -2.22 16.07
C LEU A 108 7.38 -3.32 15.07
N GLU A 109 6.40 -4.17 14.75
CA GLU A 109 6.60 -5.32 13.89
C GLU A 109 5.48 -5.39 12.85
N CYS A 110 5.80 -5.92 11.68
CA CYS A 110 4.83 -6.22 10.63
C CYS A 110 5.18 -7.54 9.96
N SER A 111 4.16 -8.28 9.52
CA SER A 111 4.32 -9.51 8.75
C SER A 111 3.51 -9.47 7.46
N ASN A 112 3.95 -10.22 6.44
CA ASN A 112 3.19 -10.41 5.20
C ASN A 112 2.11 -11.50 5.32
N SER A 113 2.10 -12.25 6.42
CA SER A 113 1.10 -13.29 6.71
C SER A 113 0.52 -13.14 8.11
N ILE A 114 -0.69 -13.66 8.31
CA ILE A 114 -1.35 -13.68 9.61
C ILE A 114 -0.56 -14.59 10.55
N GLN A 115 -0.16 -14.04 11.70
CA GLN A 115 0.47 -14.78 12.79
C GLN A 115 -0.55 -15.03 13.90
N VAL A 116 -0.95 -16.29 14.05
CA VAL A 116 -1.88 -16.73 15.10
C VAL A 116 -1.30 -16.39 16.49
N GLY A 117 -2.12 -15.83 17.36
CA GLY A 117 -1.82 -15.34 18.71
C GLY A 117 -1.11 -13.99 18.75
N LYS A 118 -0.82 -13.37 17.60
CA LYS A 118 -0.01 -12.15 17.51
C LYS A 118 -0.59 -11.08 16.62
N SER A 119 -1.12 -11.43 15.46
CA SER A 119 -1.72 -10.48 14.52
C SER A 119 -3.11 -10.06 15.00
N ILE A 120 -3.28 -8.76 15.27
CA ILE A 120 -4.54 -8.17 15.71
C ILE A 120 -5.09 -7.22 14.64
N TYR A 121 -4.22 -6.64 13.82
CA TYR A 121 -4.59 -5.65 12.82
C TYR A 121 -4.11 -6.06 11.43
N GLN A 122 -4.83 -5.59 10.41
CA GLN A 122 -4.44 -5.66 9.02
C GLN A 122 -4.25 -4.24 8.50
N LEU A 123 -3.08 -3.94 7.94
CA LEU A 123 -2.76 -2.67 7.30
C LEU A 123 -2.65 -2.86 5.80
N SER A 124 -3.29 -1.97 5.05
CA SER A 124 -3.28 -1.91 3.60
C SER A 124 -2.70 -0.57 3.15
N THR A 125 -1.66 -0.59 2.32
CA THR A 125 -0.99 0.61 1.81
C THR A 125 -0.74 0.49 0.30
N LYS A 126 -0.78 1.63 -0.40
CA LYS A 126 -0.50 1.72 -1.85
C LYS A 126 0.89 2.32 -2.13
N ASP A 127 1.35 3.19 -1.25
CA ASP A 127 2.59 3.97 -1.39
C ASP A 127 3.71 3.45 -0.47
N GLY A 128 3.40 2.55 0.47
CA GLY A 128 4.33 2.06 1.48
C GLY A 128 4.65 3.09 2.58
N ILE A 129 3.98 4.24 2.58
CA ILE A 129 4.18 5.35 3.52
C ILE A 129 2.91 5.56 4.36
N ASN A 130 1.74 5.61 3.72
CA ASN A 130 0.46 5.78 4.39
C ASN A 130 -0.37 4.51 4.21
N GLY A 131 -0.83 3.97 5.33
CA GLY A 131 -1.64 2.77 5.39
C GLY A 131 -2.97 3.04 6.06
N GLN A 132 -4.01 2.37 5.57
CA GLN A 132 -5.26 2.23 6.30
C GLN A 132 -5.22 0.90 7.03
N PHE A 133 -5.74 0.83 8.25
CA PHE A 133 -5.76 -0.41 9.00
C PHE A 133 -7.12 -0.70 9.62
N ILE A 134 -7.41 -1.99 9.72
CA ILE A 134 -8.62 -2.54 10.33
C ILE A 134 -8.24 -3.55 11.41
N MET A 135 -9.15 -3.79 12.34
CA MET A 135 -8.98 -4.86 13.32
C MET A 135 -9.44 -6.19 12.71
N LEU A 136 -8.63 -7.24 12.89
CA LEU A 136 -8.98 -8.57 12.42
C LEU A 136 -10.16 -9.13 13.22
N THR A 137 -11.06 -9.80 12.51
CA THR A 137 -12.28 -10.41 13.07
C THR A 137 -12.12 -11.91 13.32
N THR A 138 -10.90 -12.43 13.19
CA THR A 138 -10.61 -13.84 13.43
C THR A 138 -10.75 -14.15 14.93
N PRO A 139 -11.23 -15.35 15.32
CA PRO A 139 -11.41 -15.69 16.73
C PRO A 139 -10.14 -15.53 17.56
N ASP A 140 -8.99 -15.79 16.96
CA ASP A 140 -7.67 -15.66 17.57
C ASP A 140 -7.25 -14.19 17.79
N ALA A 141 -7.51 -13.31 16.83
CA ALA A 141 -7.26 -11.87 17.00
C ALA A 141 -8.19 -11.27 18.06
N ILE A 142 -9.46 -11.69 18.08
CA ILE A 142 -10.43 -11.29 19.10
C ILE A 142 -9.98 -11.77 20.48
N ALA A 143 -9.62 -13.05 20.60
CA ALA A 143 -9.13 -13.61 21.86
C ALA A 143 -7.90 -12.86 22.36
N THR A 144 -6.94 -12.58 21.47
CA THR A 144 -5.72 -11.82 21.80
C THR A 144 -6.09 -10.41 22.28
N ALA A 145 -6.93 -9.69 21.54
CA ALA A 145 -7.37 -8.34 21.90
C ALA A 145 -8.12 -8.28 23.25
N MET A 146 -8.90 -9.32 23.55
CA MET A 146 -9.66 -9.43 24.80
C MET A 146 -8.80 -9.74 26.03
N ILE A 147 -7.55 -10.22 25.87
CA ILE A 147 -6.60 -10.35 26.99
C ILE A 147 -6.43 -9.00 27.71
N SER A 148 -6.32 -7.92 26.94
CA SER A 148 -6.19 -6.57 27.48
C SER A 148 -6.60 -5.52 26.45
N ILE A 149 -7.89 -5.18 26.45
CA ILE A 149 -8.45 -4.14 25.56
C ILE A 149 -7.69 -2.82 25.71
N SER A 150 -7.31 -2.46 26.94
CA SER A 150 -6.61 -1.20 27.21
C SER A 150 -5.20 -1.15 26.60
N GLN A 151 -4.52 -2.29 26.48
CA GLN A 151 -3.16 -2.35 25.92
C GLN A 151 -3.16 -2.66 24.43
N PHE A 152 -4.11 -3.46 23.97
CA PHE A 152 -4.08 -3.99 22.60
C PHE A 152 -5.01 -3.26 21.65
N VAL A 153 -6.08 -2.65 22.16
CA VAL A 153 -7.12 -2.02 21.34
C VAL A 153 -7.11 -0.50 21.49
N LYS A 154 -7.18 0.02 22.72
CA LYS A 154 -7.29 1.47 22.98
C LYS A 154 -6.19 2.35 22.37
N PRO A 155 -4.93 1.91 22.17
CA PRO A 155 -3.93 2.78 21.55
C PRO A 155 -4.20 3.03 20.06
N ALA A 156 -4.79 2.06 19.33
CA ALA A 156 -5.09 2.18 17.90
C ALA A 156 -6.57 2.36 17.55
N CYS A 157 -7.50 2.06 18.47
CA CYS A 157 -8.93 2.05 18.21
C CYS A 157 -9.73 2.82 19.24
N ARG A 158 -10.87 3.35 18.80
CA ARG A 158 -12.01 3.77 19.64
C ARG A 158 -13.04 2.65 19.60
N ILE A 159 -13.52 2.27 20.77
CA ILE A 159 -14.42 1.13 20.91
C ILE A 159 -15.82 1.66 21.15
N GLU A 160 -16.75 1.20 20.34
CA GLU A 160 -18.19 1.40 20.46
C GLU A 160 -18.83 0.08 20.90
N GLY A 161 -19.97 0.17 21.59
CA GLY A 161 -20.72 -0.99 22.07
C GLY A 161 -20.26 -1.54 23.43
N ASN A 162 -20.66 -2.77 23.74
CA ASN A 162 -20.46 -3.36 25.06
C ASN A 162 -19.17 -4.20 25.10
N THR A 163 -18.16 -3.72 25.82
CA THR A 163 -16.89 -4.44 26.02
C THR A 163 -16.89 -5.40 27.22
N HIS A 164 -17.97 -5.46 28.00
CA HIS A 164 -18.04 -6.31 29.21
C HIS A 164 -18.41 -7.77 28.92
N GLN A 165 -18.95 -8.06 27.73
CA GLN A 165 -19.22 -9.42 27.27
C GLN A 165 -18.15 -9.82 26.26
N GLN A 166 -17.84 -11.12 26.15
CA GLN A 166 -16.95 -11.61 25.09
C GLN A 166 -17.63 -11.37 23.74
N PRO A 167 -17.14 -10.42 22.91
CA PRO A 167 -17.72 -10.17 21.61
C PRO A 167 -17.50 -11.40 20.74
N ARG A 168 -18.55 -11.83 20.04
CA ARG A 168 -18.43 -12.88 19.02
C ARG A 168 -17.93 -12.29 17.71
N GLN A 169 -18.15 -11.00 17.52
CA GLN A 169 -17.81 -10.29 16.30
C GLN A 169 -17.29 -8.89 16.60
N ILE A 170 -16.32 -8.46 15.82
CA ILE A 170 -15.85 -7.08 15.80
C ILE A 170 -16.16 -6.53 14.41
N GLU A 171 -16.84 -5.40 14.35
CA GLU A 171 -17.11 -4.70 13.10
C GLU A 171 -16.28 -3.42 13.05
N THR A 172 -15.55 -3.20 11.96
CA THR A 172 -14.82 -1.93 11.77
C THR A 172 -15.76 -0.92 11.13
N LEU A 173 -16.16 0.09 11.91
CA LEU A 173 -17.05 1.17 11.46
C LEU A 173 -16.27 2.24 10.67
N GLU A 174 -15.07 2.56 11.12
CA GLU A 174 -14.16 3.48 10.44
C GLU A 174 -12.75 2.92 10.47
N GLU A 175 -12.08 2.92 9.32
CA GLU A 175 -10.69 2.47 9.22
C GLU A 175 -9.75 3.45 9.92
N GLY A 176 -8.74 2.92 10.59
CA GLY A 176 -7.65 3.72 11.16
C GLY A 176 -6.63 4.08 10.08
N THR A 177 -5.82 5.09 10.33
CA THR A 177 -4.71 5.45 9.45
C THR A 177 -3.40 5.38 10.21
N ALA A 178 -2.38 4.82 9.57
CA ALA A 178 -1.03 4.76 10.10
C ALA A 178 -0.04 5.25 9.05
N GLN A 179 1.03 5.89 9.51
CA GLN A 179 2.12 6.36 8.68
C GLN A 179 3.40 5.64 9.07
N ARG A 180 4.20 5.29 8.07
CA ARG A 180 5.50 4.67 8.27
C ARG A 180 6.50 5.72 8.74
N ASP A 181 7.09 5.47 9.91
CA ASP A 181 8.09 6.30 10.58
C ASP A 181 9.36 5.45 10.74
N GLY A 182 10.23 5.48 9.73
CA GLY A 182 11.35 4.54 9.61
C GLY A 182 10.88 3.09 9.41
N ASP A 183 11.20 2.22 10.36
CA ASP A 183 10.85 0.79 10.34
C ASP A 183 9.56 0.46 11.09
N VAL A 184 8.92 1.44 11.72
CA VAL A 184 7.69 1.23 12.51
C VAL A 184 6.49 1.94 11.87
N TRP A 185 5.29 1.42 12.11
CA TRP A 185 4.05 2.11 11.71
C TRP A 185 3.49 2.87 12.90
N ARG A 186 3.26 4.18 12.74
CA ARG A 186 2.68 5.04 13.78
C ARG A 186 1.22 5.32 13.45
N VAL A 187 0.33 5.11 14.41
CA VAL A 187 -1.08 5.47 14.30
C VAL A 187 -1.21 7.00 14.18
N ILE A 188 -1.83 7.46 13.11
CA ILE A 188 -2.17 8.86 12.85
C ILE A 188 -3.63 9.11 13.21
N SER A 189 -4.53 8.21 12.80
CA SER A 189 -5.94 8.22 13.18
C SER A 189 -6.35 6.87 13.72
N LYS A 190 -7.12 6.89 14.81
CA LYS A 190 -7.65 5.66 15.42
C LYS A 190 -8.83 5.12 14.62
N ALA A 191 -8.86 3.81 14.42
CA ALA A 191 -10.03 3.13 13.85
C ALA A 191 -11.22 3.19 14.83
N LYS A 192 -12.46 3.15 14.33
CA LYS A 192 -13.64 2.91 15.16
C LYS A 192 -14.12 1.48 14.98
N VAL A 193 -14.25 0.76 16.08
CA VAL A 193 -14.66 -0.66 16.08
C VAL A 193 -15.84 -0.86 17.02
N LEU A 194 -16.82 -1.63 16.56
CA LEU A 194 -18.01 -2.01 17.32
C LEU A 194 -17.86 -3.45 17.80
N PHE A 195 -17.96 -3.63 19.11
CA PHE A 195 -17.90 -4.94 19.75
C PHE A 195 -19.34 -5.48 19.89
N GLN A 196 -19.62 -6.64 19.30
CA GLN A 196 -20.93 -7.30 19.27
C GLN A 196 -20.89 -8.72 19.85
#